data_AF-A0A956DBP5-F1
#
_entry.id   AF-A0A956DBP5-F1
#
_cell.length_a   1.000
_cell.length_b   1.000
_cell.length_c   1.000
_cell.angle_alpha   90.00
_cell.angle_beta   90.00
_cell.angle_gamma   90.00
#
_symmetry.space_group_name_H-M   'P 1'
#
loop_
_entity.id
_entity.type
_entity.pdbx_description
1 polymer ?
#
loop_
_entity_poly.entity_id
_entity_poly.type
_entity_poly.pdbx_seq_one_letter_code
_entity_poly.pdbx_strand_id
1 'polypeptide(L)'
;MHHATFVFLGFLLLACDVPVFDAPCESPSDCTLAIDQCCACGAGVDAVVVSRVRAHRDHVCGASGPIVCDECAGPLRPSLGATCRAGVCEVYDLYDPGSSVAACTSDEDCVVRASACCTCGADTSSLVAIAREREADYRALVCPPDAACDACEPVYPDGVRAVCSAAGHCVIEP
;
A
#
# COMPACT_ATOMS: atom_id res chain seq x y z
N MET A 1 -18.36 54.06 -28.87
CA MET A 1 -19.28 52.91 -28.96
C MET A 1 -18.57 51.83 -29.76
N HIS A 2 -17.92 50.88 -29.11
CA HIS A 2 -17.32 49.69 -29.73
C HIS A 2 -17.76 48.51 -28.87
N HIS A 3 -18.65 47.68 -29.40
CA HIS A 3 -19.07 46.45 -28.77
C HIS A 3 -18.00 45.39 -28.96
N ALA A 4 -17.38 44.97 -27.86
CA ALA A 4 -16.56 43.77 -27.82
C ALA A 4 -17.48 42.57 -27.53
N THR A 5 -17.66 41.72 -28.53
CA THR A 5 -18.36 40.43 -28.44
C THR A 5 -17.45 39.43 -27.75
N PHE A 6 -17.76 39.08 -26.51
CA PHE A 6 -17.11 37.99 -25.78
C PHE A 6 -17.66 36.65 -26.29
N VAL A 7 -16.82 35.89 -27.01
CA VAL A 7 -17.10 34.50 -27.38
C VAL A 7 -16.79 33.63 -26.16
N PHE A 8 -17.84 33.14 -25.51
CA PHE A 8 -17.76 32.08 -24.51
C PHE A 8 -17.35 30.77 -25.24
N LEU A 9 -16.06 30.47 -25.22
CA LEU A 9 -15.56 29.13 -25.52
C LEU A 9 -16.01 28.21 -24.39
N GLY A 10 -17.07 27.44 -24.66
CA GLY A 10 -17.53 26.34 -23.83
C GLY A 10 -16.41 25.32 -23.68
N PHE A 11 -15.72 25.37 -22.55
CA PHE A 11 -14.82 24.32 -22.11
C PHE A 11 -15.68 23.10 -21.78
N LEU A 12 -15.75 22.16 -22.73
CA LEU A 12 -16.29 20.84 -22.53
C LEU A 12 -15.39 20.17 -21.47
N LEU A 13 -15.75 20.29 -20.20
CA LEU A 13 -15.23 19.45 -19.13
C LEU A 13 -15.69 18.04 -19.46
N LEU A 14 -14.86 17.29 -20.20
CA LEU A 14 -14.82 15.85 -20.03
C LEU A 14 -14.55 15.65 -18.54
N ALA A 15 -15.60 15.35 -17.78
CA ALA A 15 -15.43 14.71 -16.50
C ALA A 15 -14.67 13.42 -16.82
N CYS A 16 -13.37 13.39 -16.51
CA CYS A 16 -12.74 12.12 -16.23
C CYS A 16 -13.64 11.49 -15.17
N ASP A 17 -14.30 10.40 -15.52
CA ASP A 17 -15.11 9.58 -14.63
C ASP A 17 -14.18 9.16 -13.49
N VAL A 18 -14.13 9.97 -12.43
CA VAL A 18 -13.29 9.70 -11.28
C VAL A 18 -13.89 8.44 -10.68
N PRO A 19 -13.13 7.32 -10.62
CA PRO A 19 -13.69 6.05 -10.22
C PRO A 19 -14.39 6.21 -8.87
N VAL A 20 -15.56 5.58 -8.76
CA VAL A 20 -16.56 5.67 -7.66
C VAL A 20 -16.01 5.17 -6.30
N PHE A 21 -14.70 4.98 -6.17
CA PHE A 21 -14.02 4.39 -5.02
C PHE A 21 -13.22 5.38 -4.17
N ASP A 22 -13.21 6.68 -4.52
CA ASP A 22 -12.63 7.77 -3.72
C ASP A 22 -13.49 8.09 -2.47
N ALA A 23 -13.72 7.08 -1.64
CA ALA A 23 -14.10 7.35 -0.26
C ALA A 23 -12.89 7.95 0.47
N PRO A 24 -13.06 9.01 1.27
CA PRO A 24 -11.95 9.55 2.02
C PRO A 24 -11.49 8.54 3.06
N CYS A 25 -10.17 8.41 3.22
CA CYS A 25 -9.56 7.74 4.37
C CYS A 25 -9.15 8.77 5.42
N GLU A 26 -9.07 8.37 6.67
CA GLU A 26 -8.59 9.22 7.77
C GLU A 26 -7.26 8.71 8.33
N SER A 27 -7.02 7.40 8.20
CA SER A 27 -5.88 6.68 8.76
C SER A 27 -5.36 5.62 7.80
N PRO A 28 -4.08 5.19 7.89
CA PRO A 28 -3.56 4.09 7.08
C PRO A 28 -4.36 2.79 7.22
N SER A 29 -4.94 2.52 8.40
CA SER A 29 -5.77 1.33 8.64
C SER A 29 -7.10 1.33 7.89
N ASP A 30 -7.53 2.48 7.35
CA ASP A 30 -8.72 2.55 6.50
C ASP A 30 -8.46 2.04 5.08
N CYS A 31 -7.19 1.85 4.71
CA CYS A 31 -6.77 1.45 3.38
C CYS A 31 -6.30 0.00 3.33
N THR A 32 -6.55 -0.68 2.22
CA THR A 32 -6.03 -2.02 1.93
C THR A 32 -5.68 -2.13 0.46
N LEU A 33 -4.75 -3.04 0.15
CA LEU A 33 -4.49 -3.42 -1.23
C LEU A 33 -5.66 -4.25 -1.78
N ALA A 34 -6.03 -4.00 -3.02
CA ALA A 34 -6.96 -4.78 -3.81
C ALA A 34 -6.38 -5.00 -5.21
N ILE A 35 -6.76 -6.10 -5.86
CA ILE A 35 -6.37 -6.36 -7.25
C ILE A 35 -7.00 -5.32 -8.19
N ASP A 36 -6.24 -4.85 -9.17
CA ASP A 36 -6.71 -3.88 -10.19
C ASP A 36 -7.42 -4.57 -11.38
N GLN A 37 -7.26 -5.90 -11.50
CA GLN A 37 -7.80 -6.72 -12.56
C GLN A 37 -8.46 -7.98 -12.02
N CYS A 38 -9.56 -8.38 -12.67
CA CYS A 38 -10.30 -9.54 -12.22
C CYS A 38 -9.53 -10.83 -12.52
N CYS A 39 -9.28 -11.64 -11.50
CA CYS A 39 -8.60 -12.94 -11.60
C CYS A 39 -7.19 -12.91 -12.23
N ALA A 40 -6.53 -11.75 -12.29
CA ALA A 40 -5.17 -11.65 -12.81
C ALA A 40 -4.18 -11.71 -11.64
N CYS A 41 -3.59 -12.89 -11.44
CA CYS A 41 -2.59 -13.10 -10.40
C CYS A 41 -1.28 -12.42 -10.78
N GLY A 42 -0.75 -11.56 -9.89
CA GLY A 42 0.42 -10.72 -10.18
C GLY A 42 0.11 -9.49 -11.04
N ALA A 43 -1.18 -9.14 -11.22
CA ALA A 43 -1.58 -7.86 -11.77
C ALA A 43 -1.24 -6.71 -10.82
N GLY A 44 -1.49 -5.48 -11.27
CA GLY A 44 -1.33 -4.31 -10.42
C GLY A 44 -2.23 -4.42 -9.20
N VAL A 45 -1.92 -3.59 -8.21
CA VAL A 45 -2.75 -3.42 -7.03
C VAL A 45 -3.19 -1.99 -6.95
N ASP A 46 -4.43 -1.80 -6.54
CA ASP A 46 -4.97 -0.52 -6.13
C ASP A 46 -4.99 -0.45 -4.61
N ALA A 47 -4.87 0.75 -4.07
CA ALA A 47 -5.15 1.01 -2.67
C ALA A 47 -6.59 1.52 -2.56
N VAL A 48 -7.41 0.82 -1.78
CA VAL A 48 -8.83 1.13 -1.64
C VAL A 48 -9.20 1.25 -0.18
N VAL A 49 -10.22 2.05 0.10
CA VAL A 49 -10.81 2.07 1.45
C VAL A 49 -11.40 0.68 1.74
N VAL A 50 -11.15 0.13 2.92
CA VAL A 50 -11.56 -1.22 3.33
C VAL A 50 -13.07 -1.45 3.12
N SER A 51 -13.89 -0.44 3.43
CA SER A 51 -15.35 -0.50 3.22
C SER A 51 -15.79 -0.57 1.75
N ARG A 52 -14.88 -0.26 0.81
CA ARG A 52 -15.11 -0.24 -0.64
C ARG A 52 -14.52 -1.44 -1.38
N VAL A 53 -13.74 -2.31 -0.74
CA VAL A 53 -13.11 -3.49 -1.37
C VAL A 53 -14.10 -4.31 -2.19
N ARG A 54 -15.31 -4.54 -1.67
CA ARG A 54 -16.34 -5.29 -2.40
C ARG A 54 -16.83 -4.55 -3.64
N ALA A 55 -17.09 -3.25 -3.52
CA ALA A 55 -17.55 -2.43 -4.64
C ALA A 55 -16.47 -2.31 -5.72
N HIS A 56 -15.20 -2.17 -5.31
CA HIS A 56 -14.03 -2.20 -6.19
C HIS A 56 -13.95 -3.51 -6.96
N ARG A 57 -14.02 -4.65 -6.26
CA ARG A 57 -14.06 -5.97 -6.89
C ARG A 57 -15.22 -6.10 -7.87
N ASP A 58 -16.44 -5.73 -7.47
CA ASP A 58 -17.63 -5.84 -8.32
C ASP A 58 -17.52 -4.96 -9.58
N HIS A 59 -16.73 -3.88 -9.53
CA HIS A 59 -16.41 -3.05 -10.69
C HIS A 59 -15.36 -3.68 -11.59
N VAL A 60 -14.22 -4.08 -11.03
CA VAL A 60 -13.11 -4.69 -11.77
C VAL A 60 -13.53 -6.02 -12.43
N CYS A 61 -14.39 -6.79 -11.77
CA CYS A 61 -14.85 -8.09 -12.25
C CYS A 61 -16.21 -8.09 -12.95
N GLY A 62 -16.94 -6.98 -12.89
CA GLY A 62 -18.34 -6.93 -13.27
C GLY A 62 -19.28 -7.60 -12.25
N ALA A 63 -20.55 -7.19 -12.25
CA ALA A 63 -21.56 -7.66 -11.30
C ALA A 63 -22.10 -9.09 -11.59
N SER A 64 -21.61 -9.73 -12.65
CA SER A 64 -22.19 -10.96 -13.19
C SER A 64 -21.65 -12.23 -12.53
N GLY A 65 -22.27 -12.61 -11.41
CA GLY A 65 -22.25 -13.97 -10.87
C GLY A 65 -20.99 -14.36 -10.05
N PRO A 66 -20.95 -15.60 -9.55
CA PRO A 66 -19.80 -16.09 -8.80
C PRO A 66 -18.57 -16.17 -9.71
N ILE A 67 -17.58 -15.33 -9.41
CA ILE A 67 -16.30 -15.33 -10.11
C ILE A 67 -15.51 -16.52 -9.59
N VAL A 68 -15.20 -17.46 -10.48
CA VAL A 68 -14.27 -18.56 -10.20
C VAL A 68 -12.93 -18.13 -10.77
N CYS A 69 -12.06 -17.57 -9.93
CA CYS A 69 -10.66 -17.38 -10.29
C CYS A 69 -9.92 -18.69 -10.02
N ASP A 70 -9.00 -19.06 -10.91
CA ASP A 70 -8.00 -20.07 -10.57
C ASP A 70 -7.21 -19.58 -9.33
N GLU A 71 -6.74 -20.53 -8.51
CA GLU A 71 -5.96 -20.18 -7.32
C GLU A 71 -4.73 -19.38 -7.73
N CYS A 72 -4.61 -18.15 -7.21
CA CYS A 72 -3.43 -17.34 -7.43
C CYS A 72 -2.24 -17.94 -6.68
N ALA A 73 -1.40 -18.66 -7.41
CA ALA A 73 -0.11 -19.13 -6.95
C ALA A 73 0.90 -17.96 -6.92
N GLY A 74 0.69 -17.02 -6.00
CA GLY A 74 1.62 -15.92 -5.81
C GLY A 74 1.21 -15.04 -4.64
N PRO A 75 2.00 -14.93 -3.57
CA PRO A 75 1.76 -13.92 -2.56
C PRO A 75 1.86 -12.53 -3.20
N LEU A 76 1.04 -11.61 -2.73
CA LEU A 76 1.25 -10.19 -2.98
C LEU A 76 2.71 -9.84 -2.64
N ARG A 77 3.33 -8.97 -3.44
CA ARG A 77 4.71 -8.51 -3.19
C ARG A 77 4.77 -8.00 -1.74
N PRO A 78 5.57 -8.60 -0.84
CA PRO A 78 5.58 -8.21 0.56
C PRO A 78 6.02 -6.76 0.81
N SER A 79 6.67 -6.14 -0.19
CA SER A 79 7.08 -4.74 -0.16
C SER A 79 5.95 -3.75 -0.42
N LEU A 80 4.80 -4.21 -0.91
CA LEU A 80 3.65 -3.36 -1.20
C LEU A 80 2.73 -3.25 0.02
N GLY A 81 2.21 -2.04 0.25
CA GLY A 81 1.13 -1.81 1.19
C GLY A 81 0.25 -0.63 0.76
N ALA A 82 -0.81 -0.39 1.53
CA ALA A 82 -1.72 0.73 1.31
C ALA A 82 -1.60 1.70 2.49
N THR A 83 -1.63 3.00 2.21
CA THR A 83 -1.60 4.05 3.23
C THR A 83 -2.58 5.16 2.89
N CYS A 84 -2.96 5.97 3.89
CA CYS A 84 -3.83 7.12 3.69
C CYS A 84 -2.99 8.40 3.57
N ARG A 85 -3.06 9.06 2.42
CA ARG A 85 -2.37 10.33 2.17
C ARG A 85 -3.36 11.36 1.65
N ALA A 86 -3.44 12.50 2.34
CA ALA A 86 -4.32 13.60 1.96
C ALA A 86 -5.79 13.18 1.72
N GLY A 87 -6.28 12.21 2.48
CA GLY A 87 -7.63 11.67 2.36
C GLY A 87 -7.83 10.64 1.26
N VAL A 88 -6.77 10.19 0.59
CA VAL A 88 -6.83 9.20 -0.49
C VAL A 88 -5.98 7.97 -0.12
N CYS A 89 -6.49 6.78 -0.40
CA CYS A 89 -5.70 5.56 -0.27
C CYS A 89 -4.69 5.47 -1.41
N GLU A 90 -3.40 5.37 -1.08
CA GLU A 90 -2.31 5.23 -2.03
C GLU A 90 -1.54 3.94 -1.79
N VAL A 91 -1.08 3.32 -2.88
CA VAL A 91 -0.13 2.20 -2.81
C VAL A 91 1.25 2.77 -2.50
N TYR A 92 1.96 2.16 -1.56
CA TYR A 92 3.38 2.37 -1.39
C TYR A 92 4.15 1.08 -1.69
N ASP A 93 5.35 1.22 -2.24
CA ASP A 93 6.32 0.14 -2.38
C ASP A 93 7.56 0.50 -1.54
N LEU A 94 7.93 -0.35 -0.59
CA LEU A 94 9.12 -0.16 0.23
C LEU A 94 10.40 -0.12 -0.62
N TYR A 95 10.38 -0.76 -1.80
CA TYR A 95 11.52 -0.83 -2.71
C TYR A 95 11.41 0.17 -3.87
N ASP A 96 10.44 1.09 -3.84
CA ASP A 96 10.39 2.17 -4.80
C ASP A 96 11.68 3.01 -4.71
N PRO A 97 12.36 3.36 -5.81
CA PRO A 97 13.58 4.15 -5.76
C PRO A 97 13.39 5.57 -5.21
N GLY A 98 12.16 6.08 -5.16
CA GLY A 98 11.80 7.33 -4.48
C GLY A 98 11.56 7.15 -2.97
N SER A 99 11.41 5.91 -2.49
CA SER A 99 11.28 5.57 -1.08
C SER A 99 12.64 5.22 -0.48
N SER A 100 13.01 5.91 0.60
CA SER A 100 14.20 5.58 1.36
C SER A 100 13.92 4.63 2.54
N VAL A 101 12.68 4.15 2.70
CA VAL A 101 12.27 3.39 3.90
C VAL A 101 13.02 2.06 4.04
N ALA A 102 13.36 1.43 2.92
CA ALA A 102 14.17 0.22 2.90
C ALA A 102 15.63 0.47 2.44
N ALA A 103 16.09 1.70 2.27
CA ALA A 103 17.44 1.95 1.74
C ALA A 103 18.54 1.49 2.72
N CYS A 104 19.58 0.83 2.22
CA CYS A 104 20.68 0.32 3.07
C CYS A 104 22.02 0.34 2.34
N THR A 105 23.09 0.22 3.13
CA THR A 105 24.46 0.04 2.63
C THR A 105 25.11 -1.25 3.13
N SER A 106 24.66 -1.77 4.27
CA SER A 106 25.07 -3.07 4.80
C SER A 106 23.92 -3.78 5.55
N ASP A 107 24.10 -5.05 5.88
CA ASP A 107 23.08 -5.87 6.55
C ASP A 107 22.70 -5.30 7.94
N GLU A 108 23.64 -4.65 8.62
CA GLU A 108 23.43 -4.06 9.95
C GLU A 108 22.45 -2.87 9.95
N ASP A 109 22.30 -2.22 8.78
CA ASP A 109 21.33 -1.15 8.56
C ASP A 109 19.89 -1.69 8.57
N CYS A 110 19.70 -2.99 8.38
CA CYS A 110 18.38 -3.57 8.19
C CYS A 110 17.78 -4.17 9.48
N VAL A 111 16.46 -4.07 9.60
CA VAL A 111 15.68 -4.68 10.68
C VAL A 111 14.42 -5.37 10.13
N VAL A 112 14.08 -6.51 10.71
CA VAL A 112 12.83 -7.23 10.43
C VAL A 112 11.68 -6.53 11.14
N ARG A 113 10.55 -6.38 10.45
CA ARG A 113 9.30 -5.84 10.98
C ARG A 113 8.11 -6.64 10.48
N ALA A 114 7.02 -6.63 11.25
CA ALA A 114 5.73 -7.03 10.72
C ALA A 114 5.19 -5.94 9.79
N SER A 115 4.38 -6.32 8.81
CA SER A 115 3.67 -5.38 7.92
C SER A 115 2.54 -4.60 8.59
N ALA A 116 2.38 -4.73 9.91
CA ALA A 116 1.37 -4.06 10.73
C ALA A 116 1.93 -2.87 11.50
N CYS A 117 1.04 -1.96 11.92
CA CYS A 117 1.39 -0.80 12.75
C CYS A 117 2.15 -1.18 14.02
N CYS A 118 1.55 -2.06 14.83
CA CYS A 118 2.16 -2.56 16.05
C CYS A 118 2.74 -3.95 15.81
N THR A 119 3.91 -4.22 16.35
CA THR A 119 4.60 -5.51 16.24
C THR A 119 4.04 -6.57 17.19
N CYS A 120 3.43 -6.14 18.30
CA CYS A 120 2.88 -7.04 19.31
C CYS A 120 1.64 -7.75 18.80
N GLY A 121 1.68 -9.08 18.72
CA GLY A 121 0.57 -9.89 18.22
C GLY A 121 0.30 -9.72 16.73
N ALA A 122 1.20 -9.07 15.99
CA ALA A 122 1.09 -8.97 14.55
C ALA A 122 1.27 -10.33 13.88
N ASP A 123 0.63 -10.48 12.73
CA ASP A 123 0.82 -11.65 11.90
C ASP A 123 2.25 -11.69 11.33
N THR A 124 2.99 -12.75 11.67
CA THR A 124 4.35 -12.98 11.19
C THR A 124 4.40 -13.71 9.84
N SER A 125 3.24 -14.02 9.25
CA SER A 125 3.16 -14.48 7.86
C SER A 125 3.54 -13.40 6.86
N SER A 126 3.49 -12.13 7.27
CA SER A 126 3.81 -10.96 6.46
C SER A 126 4.90 -10.12 7.16
N LEU A 127 6.15 -10.42 6.79
CA LEU A 127 7.33 -9.71 7.28
C LEU A 127 7.92 -8.83 6.19
N VAL A 128 8.45 -7.69 6.60
CA VAL A 128 9.18 -6.74 5.77
C VAL A 128 10.52 -6.43 6.42
N ALA A 129 11.48 -6.05 5.59
CA ALA A 129 12.75 -5.53 6.04
C ALA A 129 12.80 -4.04 5.72
N ILE A 130 13.19 -3.24 6.70
CA ILE A 130 13.32 -1.79 6.56
C ILE A 130 14.67 -1.33 7.08
N ALA A 131 15.04 -0.11 6.72
CA ALA A 131 16.20 0.55 7.28
C ALA A 131 15.93 0.96 8.74
N ARG A 132 16.85 0.63 9.63
CA ARG A 132 16.74 0.82 11.08
C ARG A 132 16.48 2.28 11.45
N GLU A 133 17.16 3.20 10.80
CA GLU A 133 17.04 4.63 11.00
C GLU A 133 15.76 5.22 10.39
N ARG A 134 15.04 4.45 9.57
CA ARG A 134 13.77 4.84 8.92
C ARG A 134 12.55 4.17 9.55
N GLU A 135 12.68 3.59 10.74
CA GLU A 135 11.57 2.99 11.48
C GLU A 135 10.43 3.99 11.72
N ALA A 136 10.75 5.26 12.00
CA ALA A 136 9.75 6.32 12.17
C ALA A 136 9.00 6.62 10.87
N ASP A 137 9.69 6.63 9.73
CA ASP A 137 9.09 6.85 8.40
C ASP A 137 8.17 5.69 8.04
N TYR A 138 8.62 4.45 8.25
CA TYR A 138 7.79 3.26 8.06
C TYR A 138 6.54 3.31 8.94
N ARG A 139 6.71 3.66 10.22
CA ARG A 139 5.57 3.78 11.15
C ARG A 139 4.55 4.81 10.66
N ALA A 140 4.99 5.94 10.09
CA ALA A 140 4.08 6.92 9.52
C ALA A 140 3.29 6.39 8.31
N LEU A 141 3.80 5.38 7.60
CA LEU A 141 3.07 4.71 6.51
C LEU A 141 1.99 3.76 7.03
N VAL A 142 2.27 3.01 8.11
CA VAL A 142 1.40 1.92 8.57
C VAL A 142 0.54 2.24 9.78
N CYS A 143 0.87 3.29 10.54
CA CYS A 143 0.17 3.65 11.77
C CYS A 143 -0.59 4.97 11.65
N PRO A 144 -1.77 5.07 12.31
CA PRO A 144 -2.34 6.37 12.62
C PRO A 144 -1.40 7.20 13.52
N PRO A 145 -1.48 8.54 13.48
CA PRO A 145 -0.55 9.44 14.17
C PRO A 145 -0.62 9.34 15.70
N ASP A 146 -1.74 8.88 16.25
CA ASP A 146 -2.02 8.68 17.66
C ASP A 146 -1.92 7.21 18.10
N ALA A 147 -1.40 6.33 17.23
CA ALA A 147 -1.20 4.92 17.55
C ALA A 147 -0.25 4.76 18.74
N ALA A 148 -0.73 4.10 19.79
CA ALA A 148 0.08 3.63 20.91
C ALA A 148 0.20 2.11 20.83
N CYS A 149 1.44 1.62 20.69
CA CYS A 149 1.73 0.20 20.74
C CYS A 149 2.24 -0.18 22.12
N ASP A 150 1.82 -1.35 22.62
CA ASP A 150 2.35 -1.89 23.86
C ASP A 150 3.86 -2.12 23.76
N ALA A 151 4.55 -1.95 24.88
CA ALA A 151 5.96 -2.32 24.98
C ALA A 151 6.06 -3.84 24.99
N CYS A 152 6.43 -4.43 23.85
CA CYS A 152 6.79 -5.84 23.75
C CYS A 152 8.00 -6.03 22.84
N GLU A 153 8.65 -7.18 23.01
CA GLU A 153 9.68 -7.63 22.08
C GLU A 153 9.01 -8.52 21.01
N PRO A 154 9.12 -8.19 19.71
CA PRO A 154 8.56 -9.02 18.66
C PRO A 154 9.22 -10.39 18.64
N VAL A 155 8.40 -11.42 18.43
CA VAL A 155 8.88 -12.79 18.21
C VAL A 155 8.73 -13.10 16.72
N TYR A 156 9.85 -13.20 16.01
CA TYR A 156 9.88 -13.60 14.61
C TYR A 156 10.18 -15.10 14.49
N PRO A 157 9.78 -15.76 13.38
CA PRO A 157 10.16 -17.14 13.12
C PRO A 157 11.68 -17.33 13.06
N ASP A 158 12.16 -18.49 13.51
CA ASP A 158 13.57 -18.85 13.40
C ASP A 158 14.03 -18.86 11.92
N GLY A 159 15.27 -18.44 11.68
CA GLY A 159 15.87 -18.37 10.33
C GLY A 159 15.63 -17.05 9.62
N VAL A 160 14.57 -16.32 9.97
CA VAL A 160 14.28 -15.04 9.31
C VAL A 160 15.26 -13.94 9.74
N ARG A 161 15.88 -13.30 8.75
CA ARG A 161 16.75 -12.14 8.94
C ARG A 161 16.52 -11.07 7.87
N ALA A 162 16.90 -9.84 8.20
CA ALA A 162 16.92 -8.74 7.24
C ALA A 162 18.36 -8.56 6.72
N VAL A 163 18.52 -8.40 5.41
CA VAL A 163 19.82 -8.18 4.76
C VAL A 163 19.74 -7.05 3.76
N CYS A 164 20.88 -6.44 3.43
CA CYS A 164 20.96 -5.44 2.39
C CYS A 164 21.18 -6.11 1.03
N SER A 165 20.17 -6.03 0.16
CA SER A 165 20.26 -6.58 -1.19
C SER A 165 21.27 -5.82 -2.04
N ALA A 166 21.75 -6.45 -3.12
CA ALA A 166 22.62 -5.80 -4.10
C ALA A 166 21.99 -4.56 -4.78
N ALA A 167 20.67 -4.41 -4.69
CA ALA A 167 19.95 -3.24 -5.18
C ALA A 167 19.95 -2.06 -4.17
N GLY A 168 20.53 -2.23 -2.98
CA GLY A 168 20.57 -1.20 -1.93
C GLY A 168 19.28 -1.10 -1.12
N HIS A 169 18.50 -2.17 -1.07
CA HIS A 169 17.27 -2.24 -0.26
C HIS A 169 17.31 -3.40 0.74
N CYS A 170 16.79 -3.17 1.93
CA CYS A 170 16.58 -4.17 2.95
C CYS A 170 15.53 -5.18 2.47
N VAL A 171 15.88 -6.46 2.49
CA VAL A 171 14.97 -7.57 2.12
C VAL A 171 14.96 -8.63 3.20
N ILE A 172 13.88 -9.42 3.25
CA ILE A 172 13.78 -10.59 4.13
C ILE A 172 14.47 -11.78 3.47
N GLU A 173 15.36 -12.44 4.22
CA GLU A 173 15.92 -13.74 3.90
C GLU A 173 15.46 -14.79 4.94
N PRO A 174 15.02 -15.98 4.50
CA PRO A 174 14.70 -17.11 5.38
C PRO A 174 15.93 -17.89 5.85
#